data_AF-A0A2E0SUX0-F1
#
_entry.id   AF-A0A2E0SUX0-F1
#
_cell.length_a   1.000
_cell.length_b   1.000
_cell.length_c   1.000
_cell.angle_alpha   90.00
_cell.angle_beta   90.00
_cell.angle_gamma   90.00
#
_symmetry.space_group_name_H-M   'P 1'
#
loop_
_entity.id
_entity.type
_entity.pdbx_description
1 polymer ?
#
loop_
_entity_poly.entity_id
_entity_poly.type
_entity_poly.pdbx_seq_one_letter_code
_entity_poly.pdbx_strand_id
1 'polypeptide(L)'
;MSGPRPARPEFFLALLTTALWAASAFAAIGMLAWVLDREPVARPVGPAYAFLALLVAGVFLWLLTGFAVQAEHPWVAMLAAAAGVYLAIVLTAFVVDFGLLVEQATSVFVITAASLAASTTALAWWLATVRPPRTRD
;
A
#
# COMPACT_ATOMS: atom_id res chain seq x y z
N MET A 1 5.84 10.14 35.58
CA MET A 1 7.14 10.33 34.89
C MET A 1 7.20 9.38 33.70
N SER A 2 6.93 9.89 32.49
CA SER A 2 7.08 9.12 31.26
C SER A 2 8.54 9.16 30.83
N GLY A 3 9.30 8.09 31.09
CA GLY A 3 10.63 7.93 30.51
C GLY A 3 10.58 8.02 28.97
N PRO A 4 11.72 8.32 28.30
CA PRO A 4 11.77 8.39 26.85
C PRO A 4 11.23 7.08 26.26
N ARG A 5 10.14 7.16 25.47
CA ARG A 5 9.64 5.98 24.75
C ARG A 5 10.75 5.51 23.80
N PRO A 6 11.09 4.21 23.77
CA PRO A 6 12.06 3.71 22.82
C PRO A 6 11.60 4.09 21.40
N ALA A 7 12.52 4.64 20.61
CA ALA A 7 12.27 4.89 19.20
C ALA A 7 11.89 3.56 18.53
N ARG A 8 10.79 3.56 17.78
CA ARG A 8 10.29 2.40 17.06
C ARG A 8 10.77 2.46 15.60
N PRO A 9 11.97 1.96 15.27
CA PRO A 9 12.54 2.05 13.93
C PRO A 9 11.66 1.36 12.87
N GLU A 10 10.76 0.47 13.30
CA GLU A 10 9.85 -0.28 12.43
C GLU A 10 8.87 0.66 11.70
N PHE A 11 8.40 1.72 12.36
CA PHE A 11 7.48 2.68 11.74
C PHE A 11 8.15 3.58 10.70
N PHE A 12 9.44 3.86 10.88
CA PHE A 12 10.22 4.59 9.88
C PHE A 12 10.47 3.72 8.64
N LEU A 13 10.81 2.45 8.83
CA LEU A 13 10.93 1.49 7.72
C LEU A 13 9.59 1.29 7.01
N ALA A 14 8.49 1.19 7.77
CA ALA A 14 7.16 1.12 7.20
C ALA A 14 6.84 2.37 6.37
N LEU A 15 7.15 3.57 6.87
CA LEU A 15 6.91 4.82 6.14
C LEU A 15 7.69 4.88 4.83
N LEU A 16 8.98 4.52 4.86
CA LEU A 16 9.81 4.46 3.66
C LEU A 16 9.26 3.43 2.66
N THR A 17 8.84 2.26 3.15
CA THR A 17 8.24 1.20 2.34
C THR A 17 6.95 1.68 1.68
N THR A 18 6.09 2.39 2.40
CA THR A 18 4.87 2.99 1.88
C THR A 18 5.17 4.05 0.82
N ALA A 19 6.18 4.91 1.03
CA ALA A 19 6.58 5.90 0.04
C ALA A 19 7.09 5.24 -1.26
N LEU A 20 7.91 4.21 -1.13
CA LEU A 20 8.40 3.40 -2.27
C LEU A 20 7.24 2.69 -2.99
N TRP A 21 6.29 2.14 -2.25
CA TRP A 21 5.08 1.56 -2.81
C TRP A 21 4.29 2.59 -3.61
N ALA A 22 4.05 3.79 -3.05
CA ALA A 22 3.28 4.83 -3.72
C ALA A 22 3.93 5.28 -5.03
N ALA A 23 5.25 5.49 -5.03
CA ALA A 23 6.01 5.81 -6.24
C ALA A 23 5.93 4.68 -7.28
N SER A 24 6.06 3.43 -6.84
CA SER A 24 5.99 2.25 -7.71
C SER A 24 4.59 2.07 -8.30
N ALA A 25 3.54 2.26 -7.50
CA ALA A 25 2.15 2.17 -7.93
C ALA A 25 1.84 3.25 -8.95
N PHE A 26 2.28 4.50 -8.72
CA PHE A 26 2.12 5.59 -9.68
C PHE A 26 2.80 5.29 -11.02
N ALA A 27 4.05 4.83 -10.98
CA ALA A 27 4.80 4.46 -12.19
C ALA A 27 4.13 3.28 -12.93
N ALA A 28 3.74 2.23 -12.21
CA ALA A 28 3.09 1.05 -12.79
C ALA A 28 1.74 1.39 -13.42
N ILE A 29 0.92 2.22 -12.75
CA ILE A 29 -0.37 2.68 -13.27
C ILE A 29 -0.17 3.54 -14.52
N GLY A 30 0.80 4.46 -14.52
CA GLY A 30 1.12 5.28 -15.69
C GLY A 30 1.58 4.44 -16.88
N MET A 31 2.44 3.44 -16.65
CA MET A 31 2.86 2.50 -17.69
C MET A 31 1.68 1.67 -18.21
N LEU A 32 0.83 1.14 -17.34
CA LEU A 32 -0.36 0.38 -17.74
C LEU A 32 -1.32 1.25 -18.54
N ALA A 33 -1.53 2.50 -18.14
CA ALA A 33 -2.42 3.40 -18.85
C ALA A 33 -1.93 3.67 -20.28
N TRP A 34 -0.61 3.86 -20.43
CA TRP A 34 0.03 4.02 -21.73
C TRP A 34 -0.03 2.76 -22.59
N VAL A 35 0.29 1.58 -22.03
CA VAL A 35 0.29 0.30 -22.77
C VAL A 35 -1.12 -0.11 -23.20
N LEU A 36 -2.12 0.09 -22.33
CA LEU A 36 -3.49 -0.33 -22.56
C LEU A 36 -4.32 0.74 -23.30
N ASP A 37 -3.72 1.89 -23.62
CA ASP A 37 -4.39 3.08 -24.16
C ASP A 37 -5.70 3.38 -23.42
N ARG A 38 -5.63 3.31 -22.08
CA ARG A 38 -6.81 3.34 -21.22
C ARG A 38 -6.54 4.16 -19.97
N GLU A 39 -7.49 5.02 -19.64
CA GLU A 39 -7.44 5.78 -18.39
C GLU A 39 -7.68 4.87 -17.17
N PRO A 40 -6.96 5.09 -16.05
CA PRO A 40 -7.18 4.35 -14.80
C PRO A 40 -8.59 4.52 -14.24
N VAL A 41 -9.23 5.65 -14.55
CA VAL A 41 -10.62 5.94 -14.20
C VAL A 41 -11.30 6.49 -15.45
N ALA A 42 -12.25 5.75 -16.00
CA ALA A 42 -12.95 6.15 -17.23
C ALA A 42 -14.03 7.23 -17.01
N ARG A 43 -14.41 7.47 -15.75
CA ARG A 43 -15.42 8.46 -15.38
C ARG A 43 -14.78 9.82 -15.12
N PRO A 44 -15.53 10.92 -15.32
CA PRO A 44 -15.06 12.28 -15.06
C PRO A 44 -14.95 12.53 -13.54
N VAL A 45 -13.97 11.90 -12.90
CA VAL A 45 -13.59 12.16 -11.51
C VAL A 45 -12.48 13.21 -11.50
N GLY A 46 -12.57 14.15 -10.57
CA GLY A 46 -11.50 15.14 -10.40
C GLY A 46 -10.18 14.47 -9.99
N PRO A 47 -9.01 15.08 -10.30
CA PRO A 47 -7.69 14.53 -9.96
C PRO A 47 -7.49 14.32 -8.44
N ALA A 48 -8.27 15.04 -7.62
CA ALA A 48 -8.28 14.87 -6.17
C ALA A 48 -8.70 13.45 -5.73
N TYR A 49 -9.55 12.76 -6.49
CA TYR A 49 -9.99 11.41 -6.16
C TYR A 49 -8.81 10.42 -6.12
N ALA A 50 -8.00 10.40 -7.19
CA ALA A 50 -6.86 9.49 -7.28
C ALA A 50 -5.85 9.74 -6.16
N PHE A 51 -5.60 11.01 -5.84
CA PHE A 51 -4.74 11.39 -4.72
C PHE A 51 -5.27 10.90 -3.38
N LEU A 52 -6.56 11.14 -3.09
CA LEU A 52 -7.19 10.71 -1.84
C LEU A 52 -7.21 9.18 -1.70
N ALA A 53 -7.57 8.46 -2.77
CA ALA A 53 -7.59 6.99 -2.76
C ALA A 53 -6.21 6.40 -2.47
N LEU A 54 -5.16 6.93 -3.12
CA LEU A 54 -3.77 6.50 -2.88
C LEU A 54 -3.29 6.87 -1.47
N LEU A 55 -3.68 8.04 -0.95
CA LEU A 55 -3.31 8.47 0.39
C LEU A 55 -3.93 7.56 1.45
N VAL A 56 -5.23 7.26 1.33
CA VAL A 56 -5.93 6.34 2.25
C VAL A 56 -5.30 4.94 2.17
N ALA A 57 -5.07 4.42 0.97
CA ALA A 57 -4.40 3.13 0.78
C ALA A 57 -2.99 3.10 1.38
N GLY A 58 -2.22 4.19 1.22
CA GLY A 58 -0.89 4.34 1.81
C GLY A 58 -0.90 4.29 3.34
N VAL A 59 -1.89 4.93 3.98
CA VAL A 59 -2.06 4.86 5.44
C VAL A 59 -2.32 3.43 5.90
N PHE A 60 -3.21 2.69 5.22
CA PHE A 60 -3.45 1.28 5.53
C PHE A 60 -2.18 0.44 5.37
N LEU A 61 -1.46 0.61 4.26
CA LEU A 61 -0.22 -0.12 4.01
C LEU A 61 0.85 0.19 5.06
N TRP A 62 0.98 1.46 5.46
CA TRP A 62 1.94 1.87 6.49
C TRP A 62 1.68 1.16 7.82
N LEU A 63 0.42 1.18 8.28
CA LEU A 63 0.03 0.51 9.52
C LEU A 63 0.28 -1.00 9.44
N LEU A 64 -0.17 -1.64 8.37
CA LEU A 64 -0.04 -3.08 8.18
C LEU A 64 1.42 -3.52 8.05
N THR A 65 2.26 -2.74 7.35
CA THR A 65 3.70 -3.03 7.23
C THR A 65 4.40 -2.95 8.58
N GLY A 66 4.03 -1.99 9.44
CA GLY A 66 4.57 -1.89 10.80
C GLY A 66 4.29 -3.14 11.66
N PHE A 67 3.13 -3.77 11.46
CA PHE A 67 2.82 -5.06 12.09
C PHE A 67 3.48 -6.24 11.37
N ALA A 68 3.54 -6.21 10.05
CA ALA A 68 4.11 -7.27 9.21
C ALA A 68 5.57 -7.58 9.57
N VAL A 69 6.36 -6.53 9.79
CA VAL A 69 7.79 -6.63 10.09
C VAL A 69 8.08 -7.41 11.38
N GLN A 70 7.10 -7.54 12.28
CA GLN A 70 7.22 -8.27 13.55
C GLN A 70 6.60 -9.68 13.51
N ALA A 71 5.95 -10.07 12.40
CA ALA A 71 5.26 -11.34 12.30
C ALA A 71 6.22 -12.51 12.06
N GLU A 72 5.97 -13.65 12.69
CA GLU A 72 6.71 -14.91 12.44
C GLU A 72 6.49 -15.42 11.01
N HIS A 73 5.31 -15.18 10.45
CA HIS A 73 4.94 -15.54 9.09
C HIS A 73 4.37 -14.35 8.32
N PRO A 74 4.94 -13.99 7.15
CA PRO A 74 4.55 -12.78 6.43
C PRO A 74 3.24 -12.94 5.65
N TRP A 75 2.80 -14.16 5.38
CA TRP A 75 1.70 -14.44 4.47
C TRP A 75 0.40 -13.73 4.85
N VAL A 76 0.04 -13.77 6.14
CA VAL A 76 -1.16 -13.08 6.64
C VAL A 76 -1.02 -11.58 6.47
N ALA A 77 0.15 -11.02 6.74
CA ALA A 77 0.40 -9.58 6.62
C ALA A 77 0.45 -9.12 5.15
N MET A 78 0.98 -9.93 4.23
CA MET A 78 0.97 -9.69 2.79
C MET A 78 -0.47 -9.69 2.24
N LEU A 79 -1.27 -10.69 2.63
CA LEU A 79 -2.68 -10.76 2.24
C LEU A 79 -3.47 -9.60 2.83
N ALA A 80 -3.23 -9.26 4.10
CA ALA A 80 -3.85 -8.10 4.74
C ALA A 80 -3.46 -6.79 4.05
N ALA A 81 -2.19 -6.61 3.65
CA ALA A 81 -1.73 -5.43 2.92
C ALA A 81 -2.40 -5.31 1.55
N ALA A 82 -2.45 -6.42 0.79
CA ALA A 82 -3.13 -6.47 -0.50
C ALA A 82 -4.63 -6.15 -0.36
N ALA A 83 -5.32 -6.83 0.56
CA ALA A 83 -6.73 -6.63 0.83
C ALA A 83 -7.01 -5.21 1.34
N GLY A 84 -6.17 -4.68 2.23
CA GLY A 84 -6.31 -3.34 2.79
C GLY A 84 -6.18 -2.26 1.72
N VAL A 85 -5.17 -2.34 0.85
CA VAL A 85 -5.01 -1.41 -0.28
C VAL A 85 -6.15 -1.54 -1.28
N TYR A 86 -6.53 -2.77 -1.64
CA TYR A 86 -7.66 -3.02 -2.54
C TYR A 86 -8.95 -2.40 -1.99
N LEU A 87 -9.31 -2.73 -0.74
CA LEU A 87 -10.51 -2.22 -0.09
C LEU A 87 -10.46 -0.71 0.09
N ALA A 88 -9.31 -0.12 0.44
CA ALA A 88 -9.18 1.33 0.56
C ALA A 88 -9.51 2.04 -0.76
N ILE A 89 -9.01 1.55 -1.89
CA ILE A 89 -9.29 2.15 -3.21
C ILE A 89 -10.75 1.91 -3.62
N VAL A 90 -11.27 0.70 -3.45
CA VAL A 90 -12.65 0.36 -3.84
C VAL A 90 -13.69 1.09 -2.95
N LEU A 91 -13.44 1.22 -1.65
CA LEU A 91 -14.35 1.90 -0.74
C LEU A 91 -14.29 3.43 -0.89
N THR A 92 -13.14 3.99 -1.26
CA THR A 92 -13.09 5.43 -1.62
C THR A 92 -13.86 5.71 -2.90
N ALA A 93 -13.91 4.77 -3.85
CA ALA A 93 -14.76 4.86 -5.03
C ALA A 93 -16.26 4.93 -4.67
N PHE A 94 -16.70 4.12 -3.70
CA PHE A 94 -18.09 4.12 -3.21
C PHE A 94 -18.56 5.47 -2.70
N VAL A 95 -17.67 6.24 -2.07
CA VAL A 95 -17.97 7.59 -1.56
C VAL A 95 -18.25 8.57 -2.70
N VAL A 96 -17.67 8.34 -3.88
CA VAL A 96 -17.86 9.18 -5.07
C VAL A 96 -19.09 8.72 -5.87
N ASP A 97 -19.14 7.44 -6.24
CA ASP A 97 -20.23 6.87 -7.04
C ASP A 97 -20.25 5.32 -6.95
N PHE A 98 -21.45 4.73 -6.88
CA PHE A 98 -21.59 3.27 -6.77
C PHE A 98 -21.14 2.51 -8.04
N GLY A 99 -21.34 3.07 -9.23
CA GLY A 99 -20.84 2.49 -10.47
C GLY A 99 -19.32 2.53 -10.56
N LEU A 100 -18.69 3.57 -9.98
CA LEU A 100 -17.24 3.64 -9.85
C LEU A 100 -16.68 2.53 -8.95
N LEU A 101 -17.40 2.10 -7.91
CA LEU A 101 -16.99 0.97 -7.07
C LEU A 101 -16.80 -0.31 -7.88
N VAL A 102 -17.74 -0.66 -8.77
CA VAL A 102 -17.66 -1.90 -9.56
C VAL A 102 -16.53 -1.82 -10.59
N GLU A 103 -16.35 -0.65 -11.21
CA GLU A 103 -15.24 -0.40 -12.13
C GLU A 103 -13.88 -0.55 -11.44
N GLN A 104 -13.72 0.01 -10.24
CA GLN A 104 -12.48 -0.11 -9.47
C GLN A 104 -12.25 -1.53 -8.94
N ALA A 105 -13.30 -2.22 -8.52
CA ALA A 105 -13.20 -3.58 -7.99
C ALA A 105 -12.64 -4.59 -9.02
N THR A 106 -12.89 -4.36 -10.31
CA THR A 106 -12.43 -5.22 -11.41
C THR A 106 -11.25 -4.62 -12.19
N SER A 107 -10.75 -3.46 -11.75
CA SER A 107 -9.72 -2.72 -12.44
C SER A 107 -8.34 -3.36 -12.31
N VAL A 108 -7.68 -3.58 -13.45
CA VAL A 108 -6.28 -4.05 -13.50
C VAL A 108 -5.33 -3.11 -12.75
N PHE A 109 -5.65 -1.81 -12.70
CA PHE A 109 -4.87 -0.81 -11.97
C PHE A 109 -4.94 -1.03 -10.45
N VAL A 110 -6.13 -1.34 -9.92
CA VAL A 110 -6.33 -1.62 -8.49
C VAL A 110 -5.68 -2.95 -8.10
N ILE A 111 -5.84 -3.98 -8.95
CA ILE A 111 -5.19 -5.28 -8.75
C ILE A 111 -3.66 -5.13 -8.72
N THR A 112 -3.10 -4.30 -9.60
CA THR A 112 -1.66 -4.02 -9.65
C THR A 112 -1.19 -3.28 -8.39
N ALA A 113 -1.92 -2.26 -7.94
CA ALA A 113 -1.60 -1.54 -6.71
C ALA A 113 -1.62 -2.46 -5.47
N ALA A 114 -2.63 -3.33 -5.37
CA ALA A 114 -2.74 -4.32 -4.31
C ALA A 114 -1.63 -5.38 -4.37
N SER A 115 -1.25 -5.82 -5.58
CA SER A 115 -0.15 -6.76 -5.77
C SER A 115 1.19 -6.15 -5.34
N LEU A 116 1.44 -4.89 -5.72
CA LEU A 116 2.61 -4.15 -5.28
C LEU A 116 2.64 -4.01 -3.75
N ALA A 117 1.49 -3.77 -3.11
CA ALA A 117 1.40 -3.68 -1.65
C ALA A 117 1.82 -5.00 -0.96
N ALA A 118 1.38 -6.14 -1.51
CA ALA A 118 1.81 -7.45 -1.04
C ALA A 118 3.33 -7.63 -1.20
N SER A 119 3.87 -7.31 -2.38
CA SER A 119 5.29 -7.44 -2.69
C SER A 119 6.16 -6.55 -1.80
N THR A 120 5.77 -5.29 -1.57
CA THR A 120 6.53 -4.37 -0.71
C THR A 120 6.50 -4.82 0.74
N THR A 121 5.37 -5.34 1.22
CA THR A 121 5.25 -5.89 2.57
C THR A 121 6.13 -7.13 2.75
N ALA A 122 6.13 -8.03 1.76
CA ALA A 122 7.00 -9.21 1.74
C ALA A 122 8.48 -8.83 1.78
N LEU A 123 8.87 -7.85 0.97
CA LEU A 123 10.24 -7.35 0.91
C LEU A 123 10.66 -6.71 2.24
N ALA A 124 9.79 -5.90 2.86
CA ALA A 124 10.06 -5.29 4.15
C ALA A 124 10.28 -6.34 5.25
N TRP A 125 9.44 -7.38 5.29
CA TRP A 125 9.62 -8.51 6.21
C TRP A 125 10.92 -9.28 5.95
N TRP A 126 11.22 -9.58 4.68
CA TRP A 126 12.46 -10.28 4.32
C TRP A 126 13.71 -9.50 4.73
N LEU A 127 13.72 -8.19 4.50
CA LEU A 127 14.84 -7.33 4.92
C LEU A 127 15.00 -7.26 6.45
N ALA A 128 13.90 -7.32 7.19
CA ALA A 128 13.92 -7.33 8.64
C ALA A 128 14.43 -8.66 9.23
N THR A 129 14.11 -9.79 8.58
CA THR A 129 14.54 -11.12 9.04
C THR A 129 15.98 -11.45 8.66
N VAL A 130 16.49 -10.97 7.52
CA VAL A 130 17.87 -11.21 7.08
C VAL A 130 18.90 -10.41 7.87
N ARG A 131 18.52 -9.28 8.50
CA ARG A 131 19.43 -8.48 9.32
C ARG A 131 19.30 -8.90 10.80
N PRO A 132 20.26 -9.66 11.37
CA PRO A 132 20.24 -9.92 12.80
C PRO A 132 20.32 -8.60 13.58
N PRO A 133 19.73 -8.53 14.79
CA PRO A 133 19.85 -7.35 15.64
C PRO A 133 21.34 -7.03 15.81
N ARG A 134 21.75 -5.83 15.41
CA ARG A 134 23.07 -5.32 15.81
C ARG A 134 23.05 -5.29 17.34
N THR A 135 23.70 -6.26 17.96
CA THR A 135 24.06 -6.17 19.38
C THR A 135 24.82 -4.85 19.52
N ARG A 136 24.19 -3.92 20.24
CA ARG A 136 24.88 -2.72 20.71
C ARG A 136 25.77 -3.20 21.84
N ASP A 137 27.01 -3.53 21.51
CA ASP A 137 28.11 -3.62 22.46
C ASP A 137 28.54 -2.20 22.88
#